data_AF-A0A1I3RGQ7-F1
#
_entry.id   AF-A0A1I3RGQ7-F1
#
_cell.length_a   1.000
_cell.length_b   1.000
_cell.length_c   1.000
_cell.angle_alpha   90.00
_cell.angle_beta   90.00
_cell.angle_gamma   90.00
#
_symmetry.space_group_name_H-M   'P 1'
#
loop_
_entity.id
_entity.type
_entity.pdbx_description
1 polymer ?
#
loop_
_entity_poly.entity_id
_entity_poly.type
_entity_poly.pdbx_seq_one_letter_code
_entity_poly.pdbx_strand_id
1 'polypeptide(L)'
;MTMKDVSLNSVLGAFIGRALQQVRVAIPAQVTAFDEAAGLATIKPLVKESDAEPAVIQNVPLLGYKIKGADGTIQSAAVIVEPGDVVLVVCADREIKNVLAGKASRPDTGRRHSLNDAVIVGVFPCSR
;
A
#
# COMPACT_ATOMS: atom_id res chain seq x y z
N MET A 1 -9.01 30.49 -33.23
CA MET A 1 -8.77 29.52 -32.15
C MET A 1 -7.33 29.72 -31.69
N THR A 2 -7.12 30.72 -30.85
CA THR A 2 -5.79 31.23 -30.47
C THR A 2 -5.18 30.31 -29.42
N MET A 3 -4.01 29.74 -29.73
CA MET A 3 -3.15 29.08 -28.76
C MET A 3 -2.89 30.07 -27.61
N LYS A 4 -3.49 29.83 -26.44
CA LYS A 4 -3.14 30.54 -25.22
C LYS A 4 -1.69 30.24 -24.91
N ASP A 5 -0.89 31.28 -24.72
CA ASP A 5 0.51 31.21 -24.29
C ASP A 5 0.68 30.14 -23.21
N VAL A 6 1.36 29.07 -23.57
CA VAL A 6 1.81 28.05 -22.63
C VAL A 6 2.93 28.70 -21.82
N SER A 7 2.54 29.37 -20.73
CA SER A 7 3.49 30.02 -19.83
C SER A 7 4.37 28.96 -19.17
N LEU A 8 5.65 29.27 -18.93
CA LEU A 8 6.59 28.36 -18.27
C LEU A 8 6.02 27.82 -16.94
N ASN A 9 5.28 28.66 -16.22
CA ASN A 9 4.59 28.32 -14.98
C ASN A 9 3.50 27.26 -15.19
N SER A 10 2.76 27.32 -16.30
CA SER A 10 1.74 26.31 -16.62
C SER A 10 2.35 24.95 -16.96
N VAL A 11 3.50 24.93 -17.65
CA VAL A 11 4.25 23.70 -17.95
C VAL A 11 4.85 23.10 -16.68
N LEU A 12 5.49 23.93 -15.85
CA LEU A 12 6.04 23.53 -14.56
C LEU A 12 4.94 22.99 -13.64
N GLY A 13 3.79 23.67 -13.58
CA GLY A 13 2.62 23.22 -12.82
C GLY A 13 2.09 21.87 -13.30
N ALA A 14 1.96 21.67 -14.61
CA ALA A 14 1.53 20.39 -15.18
C ALA A 14 2.55 19.26 -14.91
N PHE A 15 3.85 19.55 -15.00
CA PHE A 15 4.91 18.60 -14.71
C PHE A 15 4.91 18.18 -13.23
N ILE A 16 4.83 19.15 -12.33
CA ILE A 16 4.73 18.89 -10.88
C ILE A 16 3.46 18.10 -10.57
N GLY A 17 2.32 18.48 -11.15
CA GLY A 17 1.06 17.76 -10.98
C GLY A 17 1.18 16.29 -11.38
N ARG A 18 1.82 16.02 -12.53
CA ARG A 18 2.08 14.65 -12.99
C ARG A 18 3.04 13.89 -12.07
N ALA A 19 4.09 14.55 -11.60
CA ALA A 19 5.04 13.93 -10.66
C ALA A 19 4.35 13.55 -9.34
N LEU A 20 3.48 14.43 -8.81
CA LEU A 20 2.72 14.17 -7.60
C LEU A 20 1.69 13.05 -7.76
N GLN A 21 1.03 12.94 -8.92
CA GLN A 21 0.11 11.84 -9.21
C GLN A 21 0.79 10.46 -9.22
N GLN A 22 2.09 10.40 -9.52
CA GLN A 22 2.85 9.14 -9.48
C GLN A 22 3.27 8.73 -8.06
N VAL A 23 3.13 9.63 -7.08
CA VAL A 23 3.45 9.34 -5.68
C VAL A 23 2.30 8.56 -5.05
N ARG A 24 2.52 7.27 -4.84
CA ARG A 24 1.57 6.40 -4.13
C ARG A 24 1.81 6.45 -2.64
N VAL A 25 0.78 6.82 -1.88
CA VAL A 25 0.85 6.92 -0.41
C VAL A 25 0.03 5.81 0.22
N ALA A 26 -1.28 5.81 -0.02
CA ALA A 26 -2.19 4.80 0.49
C ALA A 26 -3.31 4.54 -0.53
N ILE A 27 -3.71 3.27 -0.64
CA ILE A 27 -4.68 2.81 -1.64
C ILE A 27 -5.63 1.81 -0.98
N PRO A 28 -6.95 2.00 -1.08
CA PRO A 28 -7.93 0.97 -0.76
C PRO A 28 -7.82 -0.21 -1.74
N ALA A 29 -7.70 -1.42 -1.22
CA ALA A 29 -7.60 -2.64 -2.01
C ALA A 29 -8.50 -3.73 -1.44
N GLN A 30 -8.86 -4.70 -2.28
CA GLN A 30 -9.59 -5.89 -1.85
C GLN A 30 -8.63 -7.09 -1.80
N VAL A 31 -8.75 -7.90 -0.75
CA VAL A 31 -8.01 -9.16 -0.62
C VAL A 31 -8.60 -10.19 -1.56
N THR A 32 -7.74 -10.88 -2.31
CA THR A 32 -8.13 -11.96 -3.24
C THR A 32 -7.65 -13.33 -2.76
N ALA A 33 -6.52 -13.39 -2.07
CA ALA A 33 -6.00 -14.58 -1.44
C ALA A 33 -5.13 -14.19 -0.24
N PHE A 34 -5.05 -15.06 0.76
CA PHE A 34 -4.24 -14.85 1.96
C PHE A 34 -3.50 -16.14 2.34
N ASP A 35 -2.21 -16.02 2.63
CA ASP A 35 -1.36 -17.06 3.19
C ASP A 35 -1.12 -16.75 4.67
N GLU A 36 -1.85 -17.47 5.54
CA GLU A 36 -1.78 -17.33 6.99
C GLU A 36 -0.41 -17.70 7.57
N ALA A 37 0.29 -18.66 6.96
CA ALA A 37 1.57 -19.14 7.47
C ALA A 37 2.68 -18.11 7.24
N ALA A 38 2.64 -17.44 6.09
CA ALA A 38 3.59 -16.39 5.73
C ALA A 38 3.16 -14.98 6.17
N GLY A 39 1.87 -14.77 6.48
CA GLY A 39 1.29 -13.44 6.74
C GLY A 39 1.26 -12.55 5.50
N LEU A 40 1.10 -13.15 4.32
CA LEU A 40 1.15 -12.48 3.02
C LEU A 40 -0.21 -12.53 2.32
N ALA A 41 -0.66 -11.39 1.81
CA ALA A 41 -1.90 -11.28 1.06
C ALA A 41 -1.63 -10.94 -0.41
N THR A 42 -2.55 -11.40 -1.26
CA THR A 42 -2.69 -10.93 -2.64
C THR A 42 -3.87 -9.99 -2.71
N ILE A 43 -3.64 -8.77 -3.19
CA ILE A 43 -4.61 -7.68 -3.17
C ILE A 43 -4.87 -7.13 -4.57
N LYS A 44 -6.07 -6.58 -4.78
CA LYS A 44 -6.45 -5.85 -5.98
C LYS A 44 -6.86 -4.43 -5.60
N PRO A 45 -6.16 -3.37 -6.07
CA PRO A 45 -6.59 -2.00 -5.84
C PRO A 45 -8.02 -1.76 -6.34
N LEU A 46 -8.81 -1.01 -5.56
CA LEU A 46 -10.20 -0.69 -5.92
C LEU A 46 -10.33 0.63 -6.68
N VAL A 47 -9.38 1.55 -6.49
CA VAL A 47 -9.35 2.83 -7.20
C VAL A 47 -8.84 2.61 -8.62
N LYS A 48 -9.65 3.00 -9.60
CA LYS A 48 -9.29 2.98 -11.02
C LYS A 48 -8.67 4.32 -11.41
N GLU A 49 -7.37 4.32 -11.71
CA GLU A 49 -6.68 5.50 -12.28
C GLU A 49 -6.89 5.62 -13.81
N SER A 50 -7.40 4.57 -14.45
CA SER A 50 -7.72 4.51 -15.88
C SER A 50 -8.91 3.57 -16.11
N ASP A 51 -9.41 3.50 -17.34
CA ASP A 51 -10.47 2.54 -17.69
C ASP A 51 -10.02 1.06 -17.61
N ALA A 52 -8.71 0.81 -17.54
CA ALA A 52 -8.18 -0.54 -17.35
C ALA A 52 -8.37 -1.02 -15.90
N GLU A 53 -8.57 -2.33 -15.74
CA GLU A 53 -8.60 -2.93 -14.42
C GLU A 53 -7.24 -2.82 -13.71
N PRO A 54 -7.21 -2.47 -12.42
CA PRO A 54 -5.98 -2.42 -11.66
C PRO A 54 -5.30 -3.79 -11.58
N ALA A 55 -3.98 -3.80 -11.74
CA ALA A 55 -3.18 -5.01 -11.62
C ALA A 55 -3.22 -5.57 -10.20
N VAL A 56 -3.27 -6.90 -10.10
CA VAL A 56 -3.18 -7.61 -8.83
C VAL A 56 -1.77 -7.53 -8.28
N ILE A 57 -1.63 -7.28 -6.99
CA ILE A 57 -0.35 -7.18 -6.27
C ILE A 57 -0.24 -8.36 -5.32
N GLN A 58 0.86 -9.10 -5.41
CA GLN A 58 1.11 -10.30 -4.61
C GLN A 58 2.10 -10.02 -3.49
N ASN A 59 2.14 -10.92 -2.50
CA ASN A 59 3.12 -10.93 -1.41
C ASN A 59 3.12 -9.64 -0.57
N VAL A 60 1.94 -9.07 -0.33
CA VAL A 60 1.82 -7.86 0.50
C VAL A 60 1.72 -8.28 1.97
N PRO A 61 2.68 -7.89 2.82
CA PRO A 61 2.66 -8.23 4.24
C PRO A 61 1.51 -7.54 4.97
N LEU A 62 0.88 -8.29 5.87
CA LEU A 62 -0.13 -7.79 6.80
C LEU A 62 0.51 -7.45 8.15
N LEU A 63 0.19 -6.28 8.71
CA LEU A 63 0.67 -5.93 10.06
C LEU A 63 0.05 -6.84 11.12
N GLY A 64 0.90 -7.43 11.96
CA GLY A 64 0.48 -8.12 13.18
C GLY A 64 0.30 -7.14 14.35
N TYR A 65 -0.65 -7.43 15.24
CA TYR A 65 -0.86 -6.64 16.45
C TYR A 65 -0.49 -7.43 17.71
N LYS A 66 0.02 -6.72 18.71
CA LYS A 66 0.16 -7.24 20.08
C LYS A 66 -0.96 -6.65 20.92
N ILE A 67 -1.84 -7.50 21.41
CA ILE A 67 -2.97 -7.12 22.24
C ILE A 67 -2.62 -7.45 23.69
N LYS A 68 -2.78 -6.49 24.58
CA LYS A 68 -2.66 -6.71 26.01
C LYS A 68 -4.03 -7.08 26.56
N GLY A 69 -4.18 -8.32 27.04
CA GLY A 69 -5.39 -8.77 27.70
C GLY A 69 -5.64 -8.02 29.02
N ALA A 70 -6.88 -8.07 29.52
CA ALA A 70 -7.25 -7.46 30.79
C ALA A 70 -6.39 -7.96 31.96
N ASP A 71 -5.92 -9.20 31.88
CA ASP A 71 -5.06 -9.87 32.86
C ASP A 71 -3.58 -9.45 32.78
N GLY A 72 -3.25 -8.54 31.87
CA GLY A 72 -1.90 -8.01 31.68
C GLY A 72 -0.99 -8.85 30.77
N THR A 73 -1.43 -10.03 30.34
CA THR A 73 -0.69 -10.88 29.38
C THR A 73 -0.70 -10.26 27.98
N ILE A 74 0.48 -10.20 27.34
CA ILE A 74 0.61 -9.74 25.95
C ILE A 74 0.46 -10.94 25.03
N GLN A 75 -0.57 -10.92 24.19
CA GLN A 75 -0.79 -11.92 23.15
C GLN A 75 -0.51 -11.30 21.79
N SER A 76 0.23 -12.01 20.94
CA SER A 76 0.37 -11.62 19.54
C SER A 76 -0.85 -12.17 18.81
N ALA A 77 -1.73 -11.28 18.35
CA ALA A 77 -2.90 -11.66 17.57
C ALA A 77 -2.51 -11.66 16.10
N ALA A 78 -2.63 -12.83 15.46
CA ALA A 78 -2.59 -12.90 13.99
C ALA A 78 -3.88 -12.25 13.47
N VAL A 79 -3.73 -11.23 12.62
CA VAL A 79 -4.86 -10.66 11.89
C VAL A 79 -5.17 -11.61 10.76
N ILE A 80 -6.40 -12.10 10.72
CA ILE A 80 -6.89 -12.94 9.63
C ILE A 80 -7.68 -12.02 8.71
N VAL A 81 -7.46 -12.16 7.40
CA VAL A 81 -8.23 -11.51 6.36
C VAL A 81 -8.76 -12.56 5.40
N GLU A 82 -9.96 -12.35 4.90
CA GLU A 82 -10.62 -13.27 3.97
C GLU A 82 -10.66 -12.67 2.55
N PRO A 83 -10.68 -13.52 1.49
CA PRO A 83 -10.97 -13.06 0.15
C PRO A 83 -12.28 -12.27 0.12
N GLY A 84 -12.24 -11.03 -0.37
CA GLY A 84 -13.37 -10.12 -0.38
C GLY A 84 -13.22 -8.93 0.57
N ASP A 85 -12.40 -9.04 1.61
CA ASP A 85 -12.17 -7.97 2.58
C ASP A 85 -11.55 -6.73 1.93
N VAL A 86 -12.05 -5.56 2.32
CA VAL A 86 -11.50 -4.27 1.89
C VAL A 86 -10.47 -3.82 2.91
N VAL A 87 -9.25 -3.57 2.45
CA VAL A 87 -8.10 -3.21 3.28
C VAL A 87 -7.48 -1.89 2.86
N LEU A 88 -6.86 -1.20 3.81
CA LEU A 88 -6.02 -0.04 3.53
C LEU A 88 -4.57 -0.48 3.38
N VAL A 89 -3.99 -0.15 2.24
CA VAL A 89 -2.63 -0.51 1.87
C VAL A 89 -1.80 0.76 1.81
N VAL A 90 -0.66 0.80 2.49
CA VAL A 90 0.26 1.94 2.52
C VAL A 90 1.53 1.57 1.79
N CYS A 91 1.99 2.43 0.88
CA CYS A 91 3.26 2.26 0.19
C CYS A 91 4.37 2.96 0.99
N ALA A 92 5.46 2.26 1.24
CA ALA A 92 6.60 2.85 1.93
C ALA A 92 7.35 3.86 1.05
N ASP A 93 7.97 4.85 1.69
CA ASP A 93 8.80 5.86 1.03
C ASP A 93 10.02 5.26 0.33
N ARG A 94 10.51 4.12 0.81
CA ARG A 94 11.65 3.37 0.25
C ARG A 94 11.41 1.88 0.35
N GLU A 95 12.23 1.12 -0.37
CA GLU A 95 12.27 -0.33 -0.26
C GLU A 95 12.39 -0.83 1.18
N ILE A 96 11.52 -1.75 1.57
CA ILE A 96 11.42 -2.25 2.95
C ILE A 96 12.02 -3.65 3.14
N LYS A 97 12.33 -4.36 2.06
CA LYS A 97 12.76 -5.78 2.07
C LYS A 97 13.81 -6.09 3.13
N ASN A 98 14.87 -5.30 3.19
CA ASN A 98 15.99 -5.53 4.12
C ASN A 98 15.70 -5.08 5.56
N VAL A 99 14.69 -4.24 5.76
CA VAL A 99 14.31 -3.68 7.06
C VAL A 99 13.27 -4.56 7.76
N LEU A 100 12.56 -5.42 7.03
CA LEU A 100 11.60 -6.38 7.61
C LEU A 100 12.20 -7.31 8.68
N ALA A 101 13.51 -7.54 8.65
CA ALA A 101 14.24 -8.28 9.69
C ALA A 101 14.42 -7.50 11.01
N GLY A 102 13.86 -6.28 11.12
CA GLY A 102 13.96 -5.42 12.30
C GLY A 102 15.33 -4.77 12.50
N LYS A 103 16.19 -4.76 11.46
CA LYS A 103 17.52 -4.17 11.51
C LYS A 103 17.61 -2.97 10.58
N ALA A 104 18.29 -1.92 11.03
CA ALA A 104 18.61 -0.78 10.19
C ALA A 104 19.49 -1.22 9.01
N SER A 105 18.94 -1.11 7.80
CA SER A 105 19.58 -1.60 6.57
C SER A 105 19.42 -0.57 5.45
N ARG A 106 20.37 -0.56 4.50
CA ARG A 106 20.21 0.25 3.28
C ARG A 106 19.26 -0.45 2.30
N PRO A 107 18.46 0.32 1.54
CA PRO A 107 17.68 -0.24 0.44
C PRO A 107 18.63 -0.66 -0.68
N ASP A 108 18.32 -1.77 -1.35
CA ASP A 108 19.11 -2.27 -2.48
C ASP A 108 18.75 -1.54 -3.79
N THR A 109 17.52 -1.02 -3.86
CA THR A 109 16.98 -0.32 -5.03
C THR A 109 16.66 1.15 -4.73
N GLY A 110 16.60 1.97 -5.77
CA GLY A 110 16.14 3.35 -5.70
C GLY A 110 14.61 3.53 -5.67
N ARG A 111 13.84 2.44 -5.49
CA ARG A 111 12.37 2.48 -5.53
C ARG A 111 11.83 3.34 -4.38
N ARG A 112 10.81 4.14 -4.68
CA ARG A 112 10.09 4.97 -3.73
C ARG A 112 8.61 4.90 -4.04
N HIS A 113 7.76 4.88 -3.00
CA HIS A 113 6.30 4.87 -3.16
C HIS A 113 5.81 3.76 -4.11
N SER A 114 6.43 2.58 -4.01
CA SER A 114 6.16 1.45 -4.89
C SER A 114 5.13 0.51 -4.28
N LEU A 115 4.27 -0.07 -5.13
CA LEU A 115 3.32 -1.12 -4.73
C LEU A 115 4.03 -2.39 -4.25
N ASN A 116 5.28 -2.61 -4.66
CA ASN A 116 6.08 -3.75 -4.21
C ASN A 116 6.56 -3.61 -2.76
N ASP A 117 6.53 -2.39 -2.23
CA ASP A 117 6.94 -2.05 -0.87
C ASP A 117 5.71 -1.62 -0.05
N ALA A 118 4.55 -2.19 -0.42
CA ALA A 118 3.28 -1.92 0.22
C ALA A 118 3.06 -2.81 1.44
N VAL A 119 2.32 -2.30 2.41
CA VAL A 119 1.96 -3.02 3.65
C VAL A 119 0.48 -2.80 3.94
N ILE A 120 -0.22 -3.85 4.33
CA ILE A 120 -1.61 -3.73 4.79
C ILE A 120 -1.60 -3.27 6.25
N VAL A 121 -2.15 -2.08 6.48
CA VAL A 121 -2.14 -1.44 7.81
C VAL A 121 -3.43 -1.64 8.59
N GLY A 122 -4.48 -2.09 7.92
CA GLY A 122 -5.77 -2.36 8.54
C GLY A 122 -6.82 -2.80 7.54
N VAL A 123 -7.83 -3.48 8.08
CA VAL A 123 -9.06 -3.83 7.35
C VAL A 123 -10.06 -2.72 7.58
N PHE A 124 -10.71 -2.26 6.52
CA PHE A 124 -11.84 -1.33 6.68
C PHE A 124 -12.94 -2.05 7.46
N PRO A 125 -13.69 -1.35 8.33
CA PRO A 125 -14.84 -1.94 8.98
C PRO A 125 -15.89 -2.28 7.91
N CYS A 126 -15.86 -3.52 7.43
CA CYS A 126 -16.91 -4.06 6.59
C CYS A 126 -18.10 -4.38 7.50
N SER A 127 -19.18 -3.60 7.37
CA SER A 127 -20.51 -4.13 7.67
C SER A 127 -20.71 -5.37 6.80
N ARG A 128 -21.12 -6.46 7.45
CA ARG A 128 -21.58 -7.71 6.82
C ARG A 128 -22.35 -7.52 5.52
#